data_AF-A0A7Z7LLT8-F1
#
_entry.id   AF-A0A7Z7LLT8-F1
#
_cell.length_a   1.000
_cell.length_b   1.000
_cell.length_c   1.000
_cell.angle_alpha   90.00
_cell.angle_beta   90.00
_cell.angle_gamma   90.00
#
_symmetry.space_group_name_H-M   'P 1'
#
loop_
_entity.id
_entity.type
_entity.pdbx_description
1 polymer ?
#
loop_
_entity_poly.entity_id
_entity_poly.type
_entity_poly.pdbx_seq_one_letter_code
_entity_poly.pdbx_strand_id
1 'polypeptide(L)' 'MILDLADEPEVDLAFVQVVEAARLFARTHGKTLSLSQPASGSLLDVLGRAGFIENASHEDALFWLHKGSAQ' A
#
# COMPACT_ATOMS: atom_id res chain seq x y z
N MET A 1 8.62 7.75 -6.70
CA MET A 1 8.80 8.13 -5.27
C MET A 1 8.64 6.87 -4.46
N ILE A 2 9.50 6.67 -3.47
CA ILE A 2 9.45 5.48 -2.61
C ILE A 2 9.01 5.93 -1.23
N LEU A 3 7.97 5.30 -0.69
CA LEU A 3 7.54 5.43 0.70
C LEU A 3 8.25 4.34 1.49
N ASP A 4 9.14 4.76 2.38
CA ASP A 4 9.85 3.89 3.30
C ASP A 4 9.22 3.98 4.68
N LEU A 5 8.95 2.83 5.29
CA LEU A 5 8.28 2.71 6.58
C LEU A 5 9.26 2.10 7.59
N ALA A 6 9.07 2.44 8.86
CA ALA A 6 9.76 1.73 9.94
C ALA A 6 9.36 0.25 9.96
N ASP A 7 10.20 -0.62 10.53
CA ASP A 7 9.97 -2.07 10.58
C ASP A 7 8.61 -2.44 11.24
N GLU A 8 8.21 -1.68 12.25
CA GLU A 8 6.93 -1.81 12.95
C GLU A 8 6.19 -0.45 12.97
N PRO A 9 5.50 -0.10 11.88
CA PRO A 9 4.84 1.20 11.80
C PRO A 9 3.50 1.14 12.55
N GLU A 10 3.26 2.06 13.47
CA GLU A 10 1.93 2.25 14.05
C GLU A 10 1.03 2.95 13.04
N VAL A 11 0.11 2.19 12.45
CA VAL A 11 -0.78 2.66 11.37
C VAL A 11 -2.22 2.25 11.64
N ASP A 12 -3.13 3.05 11.12
CA ASP A 12 -4.57 2.82 11.19
C ASP A 12 -5.19 2.93 9.78
N LEU A 13 -6.52 2.89 9.71
CA LEU A 13 -7.23 3.02 8.45
C LEU A 13 -7.00 4.39 7.78
N ALA A 14 -6.84 5.45 8.57
CA ALA A 14 -6.62 6.80 8.02
C ALA A 14 -5.25 6.88 7.32
N PHE A 15 -4.22 6.23 7.86
CA PHE A 15 -2.93 6.09 7.19
C PHE A 15 -3.09 5.44 5.80
N VAL A 16 -3.80 4.32 5.70
CA VAL A 16 -4.05 3.62 4.42
C VAL A 16 -4.75 4.55 3.43
N GLN A 17 -5.78 5.28 3.87
CA GLN A 17 -6.51 6.22 3.02
C GLN A 17 -5.64 7.37 2.49
N VAL A 18 -4.72 7.89 3.32
CA VAL A 18 -3.78 8.94 2.91
C VAL A 18 -2.80 8.41 1.86
N VAL A 19 -2.29 7.19 2.04
CA VAL A 19 -1.40 6.56 1.05
C VAL A 19 -2.14 6.34 -0.27
N GLU A 20 -3.39 5.85 -0.25
CA GLU A 20 -4.22 5.70 -1.45
C GLU A 20 -4.46 7.05 -2.16
N ALA A 21 -4.79 8.10 -1.41
CA ALA A 21 -4.96 9.44 -1.97
C ALA A 21 -3.66 9.96 -2.60
N ALA A 22 -2.52 9.72 -1.95
CA ALA A 22 -1.20 10.08 -2.47
C ALA A 22 -0.83 9.28 -3.74
N ARG A 23 -1.15 7.98 -3.79
CA ARG A 23 -0.98 7.15 -5.00
C ARG A 23 -1.80 7.70 -6.16
N LEU A 24 -3.09 7.98 -5.93
CA LEU A 24 -3.97 8.55 -6.94
C LEU A 24 -3.45 9.91 -7.43
N PHE A 25 -3.06 10.78 -6.50
CA PHE A 25 -2.48 12.09 -6.82
C PHE A 25 -1.21 11.96 -7.66
N ALA A 26 -0.29 11.06 -7.31
CA ALA A 26 0.90 10.81 -8.10
C ALA A 26 0.54 10.38 -9.53
N ARG A 27 -0.39 9.43 -9.67
CA ARG A 27 -0.85 8.92 -10.97
C ARG A 27 -1.46 10.01 -11.85
N THR A 28 -2.30 10.88 -11.30
CA THR A 28 -2.91 11.99 -12.05
C THR A 28 -1.88 13.00 -12.55
N HIS A 29 -0.68 13.02 -11.97
CA HIS A 29 0.46 13.86 -12.37
C HIS A 29 1.54 13.08 -13.14
N GLY A 30 1.24 11.87 -13.62
CA GLY A 30 2.20 11.04 -14.37
C GLY A 30 3.40 10.58 -13.53
N LYS A 31 3.23 10.47 -12.21
CA LYS A 31 4.22 9.98 -11.26
C LYS A 31 3.76 8.66 -10.65
N THR A 32 4.71 7.93 -10.08
CA THR A 32 4.44 6.68 -9.36
C THR A 32 4.92 6.81 -7.92
N LEU A 33 4.07 6.40 -6.98
CA LEU A 33 4.39 6.13 -5.59
C LEU A 33 4.46 4.61 -5.40
N SER A 34 5.49 4.13 -4.72
CA SER A 34 5.71 2.71 -4.42
C SER A 34 6.12 2.57 -2.95
N LEU A 35 5.80 1.44 -2.32
CA LEU A 35 6.35 1.09 -1.02
C LEU A 35 7.76 0.50 -1.18
N SER A 36 8.65 0.77 -0.22
CA SER A 36 9.99 0.20 -0.20
C SER A 36 9.97 -1.32 0.04
N GLN A 37 9.05 -1.79 0.88
CA GLN A 37 8.82 -3.18 1.26
C GLN A 37 7.33 -3.50 1.20
N PRO A 38 6.93 -4.77 0.94
CA PRO A 38 5.53 -5.15 1.01
C PRO A 38 4.99 -4.91 2.43
N ALA A 39 3.70 -4.61 2.53
CA ALA A 39 3.02 -4.46 3.81
C ALA A 39 3.19 -5.71 4.67
N SER A 40 3.66 -5.49 5.89
CA SER A 40 3.89 -6.50 6.93
C SER A 40 3.30 -6.04 8.27
N GLY A 41 3.20 -6.96 9.22
CA GLY A 41 2.80 -6.67 10.60
C GLY A 41 1.47 -5.91 10.70
N SER A 42 1.49 -4.84 11.50
CA SER A 42 0.33 -3.97 11.77
C SER A 42 -0.33 -3.42 10.50
N LEU A 43 0.46 -3.05 9.49
CA LEU A 43 -0.07 -2.53 8.23
C LEU A 43 -0.84 -3.61 7.47
N LEU A 44 -0.31 -4.84 7.43
CA LEU A 44 -0.98 -5.97 6.79
C LEU A 44 -2.30 -6.31 7.50
N ASP A 45 -2.32 -6.26 8.84
CA ASP A 45 -3.53 -6.51 9.64
C ASP A 45 -4.62 -5.46 9.38
N VAL A 46 -4.23 -4.18 9.30
CA VAL A 46 -5.16 -3.09 8.98
C VAL A 46 -5.72 -3.25 7.56
N LEU A 47 -4.87 -3.55 6.58
CA LEU A 47 -5.30 -3.80 5.20
C LEU A 47 -6.28 -4.98 5.11
N GLY A 48 -6.02 -6.07 5.85
CA GLY A 48 -6.92 -7.23 5.94
C GLY A 48 -8.30 -6.84 6.47
N ARG A 49 -8.34 -6.15 7.60
CA ARG A 49 -9.59 -5.67 8.21
C ARG A 49 -10.35 -4.65 7.35
N ALA A 50 -9.62 -3.88 6.55
CA ALA A 50 -10.17 -2.89 5.63
C ALA A 50 -10.64 -3.48 4.29
N GLY A 51 -10.44 -4.78 4.04
CA GLY A 51 -10.84 -5.46 2.81
C GLY A 51 -9.85 -5.33 1.64
N PHE A 52 -8.66 -4.78 1.88
CA PHE A 52 -7.60 -4.58 0.87
C PHE A 52 -6.81 -5.86 0.54
N ILE A 53 -7.16 -7.01 1.12
CA ILE A 53 -6.47 -8.29 0.89
C ILE A 53 -7.35 -9.25 0.11
N GLU A 54 -8.53 -9.60 0.65
CA GLU A 54 -9.41 -10.61 0.04
C GLU A 54 -10.12 -10.10 -1.22
N ASN A 55 -10.39 -8.79 -1.29
CA ASN A 55 -11.05 -8.13 -2.41
C ASN A 55 -10.15 -7.08 -3.08
N ALA A 56 -8.83 -7.24 -2.96
CA ALA A 56 -7.87 -6.30 -3.53
C ALA A 56 -8.04 -6.24 -5.05
N SER A 57 -8.05 -5.02 -5.60
CA SER A 57 -7.79 -4.87 -7.04
C SER A 57 -6.37 -5.37 -7.35
N HIS A 58 -6.10 -5.75 -8.60
CA HIS A 58 -4.74 -6.16 -8.99
C HIS A 58 -3.71 -5.06 -8.72
N GLU A 59 -4.10 -3.79 -8.90
CA GLU A 59 -3.22 -2.64 -8.65
C GLU A 59 -2.90 -2.47 -7.16
N ASP A 60 -3.87 -2.77 -6.29
CA ASP A 60 -3.68 -2.70 -4.83
C ASP A 60 -2.87 -3.88 -4.32
N ALA A 61 -3.09 -5.09 -4.85
CA ALA A 61 -2.26 -6.25 -4.53
C ALA A 61 -0.79 -6.07 -4.98
N LEU A 62 -0.58 -5.45 -6.15
CA LEU A 62 0.76 -5.10 -6.63
C LEU A 62 1.45 -4.07 -5.74
N PHE A 63 0.74 -3.03 -5.30
CA PHE A 63 1.34 -1.98 -4.48
C PHE A 63 1.53 -2.41 -3.03
N TRP A 64 0.50 -2.93 -2.37
CA TRP A 64 0.55 -3.24 -0.94
C TRP A 64 1.28 -4.53 -0.65
N LEU A 65 1.11 -5.56 -1.49
CA LEU A 65 1.64 -6.90 -1.22
C LEU A 65 2.81 -7.28 -2.11
N HIS A 66 3.16 -6.42 -3.07
CA HIS A 66 4.12 -6.74 -4.15
C HIS A 66 3.76 -8.06 -4.86
N LYS A 67 2.48 -8.44 -4.86
CA LYS A 67 1.99 -9.66 -5.49
C LYS A 67 1.65 -9.37 -6.94
N GLY A 68 2.41 -9.98 -7.84
CA GLY A 68 2.30 -9.77 -9.29
C GLY A 68 3.54 -9.14 -9.92
N SER A 69 4.48 -8.62 -9.12
CA SER A 69 5.89 -8.52 -9.50
C SER A 69 6.51 -9.92 -9.43
N ALA A 70 6.03 -10.79 -10.32
CA ALA A 70 6.74 -12.02 -10.64
C ALA A 70 8.02 -11.64 -11.39
N GLN A 71 9.13 -12.14 -10.87
CA GLN A 71 10.35 -12.59 -11.55
C GLN A 71 10.31 -12.54 -13.08
#